data_AF-A0ABD5NDX4-F1
#
_entry.id   AF-A0ABD5NDX4-F1
#
_cell.length_a   1.000
_cell.length_b   1.000
_cell.length_c   1.000
_cell.angle_alpha   90.00
_cell.angle_beta   90.00
_cell.angle_gamma   90.00
#
_symmetry.space_group_name_H-M   'P 1'
#
loop_
_entity.id
_entity.type
_entity.pdbx_description
1 polymer ?
#
loop_
_entity_poly.entity_id
_entity_poly.type
_entity_poly.pdbx_seq_one_letter_code
_entity_poly.pdbx_strand_id
1 'polypeptide(L)'
;MDLKPLARAAGALAALAVVAAVSFVVLATVLARAGVPRWTAAPTAVGAVVSAVLAAADAYTPLGNTQRTELLRAKPLGSLAVDFGVAAAVGAVAGYAGSLLLLSGQTAGLARTAVVAVAVVLGYGTFVARNFEVYRPGGAAAAGEFDPNA
;
A
#
# COMPACT_ATOMS: atom_id res chain seq x y z
N MET A 1 22.21 -22.18 -1.14
CA MET A 1 21.26 -21.07 -0.92
C MET A 1 21.96 -20.01 -0.12
N ASP A 2 22.03 -18.78 -0.63
CA ASP A 2 22.67 -17.69 0.08
C ASP A 2 21.67 -17.09 1.08
N LEU A 3 21.90 -17.29 2.39
CA LEU A 3 20.94 -16.98 3.46
C LEU A 3 20.87 -15.47 3.77
N LYS A 4 21.93 -14.73 3.43
CA LYS A 4 22.04 -13.29 3.68
C LYS A 4 20.98 -12.44 2.95
N PRO A 5 20.75 -12.60 1.63
CA PRO A 5 19.69 -11.86 0.94
C PRO A 5 18.28 -12.19 1.47
N LEU A 6 18.02 -13.46 1.82
CA LEU A 6 16.75 -13.88 2.41
C LEU A 6 16.51 -13.19 3.76
N ALA A 7 17.51 -13.19 4.64
CA ALA A 7 17.42 -12.54 5.95
C ALA A 7 17.20 -11.03 5.84
N ARG A 8 17.84 -10.38 4.86
CA ARG A 8 17.66 -8.94 4.59
C ARG A 8 16.25 -8.62 4.09
N ALA A 9 15.72 -9.43 3.18
CA ALA A 9 14.35 -9.30 2.68
C ALA A 9 13.32 -9.52 3.79
N ALA A 10 13.52 -10.56 4.61
CA ALA A 10 12.68 -10.84 5.77
C ALA A 10 12.72 -9.70 6.80
N GLY A 11 13.90 -9.12 7.07
CA GLY A 11 14.05 -7.96 7.94
C GLY A 11 13.33 -6.72 7.41
N ALA A 12 13.39 -6.46 6.10
CA ALA A 12 12.68 -5.34 5.46
C ALA A 12 11.16 -5.53 5.53
N LEU A 13 10.65 -6.75 5.28
CA LEU A 13 9.23 -7.08 5.43
C LEU A 13 8.77 -6.91 6.87
N ALA A 14 9.56 -7.37 7.85
CA ALA A 14 9.25 -7.20 9.26
C ALA A 14 9.21 -5.71 9.65
N ALA A 15 10.16 -4.91 9.17
CA ALA A 15 10.17 -3.46 9.41
C ALA A 15 8.93 -2.78 8.80
N LEU A 16 8.56 -3.13 7.57
CA LEU A 16 7.34 -2.62 6.93
C LEU A 16 6.08 -3.03 7.71
N ALA A 17 6.02 -4.27 8.20
CA ALA A 17 4.91 -4.74 9.03
C ALA A 17 4.79 -3.96 10.34
N VAL A 18 5.91 -3.65 11.00
CA VAL A 18 5.93 -2.81 12.21
C VAL A 18 5.47 -1.39 11.90
N VAL A 19 5.99 -0.78 10.83
CA VAL A 19 5.56 0.57 10.39
C VAL A 19 4.07 0.60 10.08
N ALA A 20 3.56 -0.43 9.39
CA ALA A 20 2.14 -0.56 9.09
C ALA A 20 1.31 -0.67 10.38
N ALA A 21 1.71 -1.54 11.32
CA ALA A 21 1.00 -1.73 12.58
C ALA A 21 0.96 -0.44 13.42
N VAL A 22 2.09 0.25 13.56
CA VAL A 22 2.17 1.53 14.29
C VAL A 22 1.30 2.59 13.61
N SER A 23 1.42 2.75 12.29
CA SER A 23 0.63 3.73 11.53
C SER A 23 -0.86 3.45 11.63
N PHE A 24 -1.27 2.18 11.57
CA PHE A 24 -2.65 1.77 11.75
C PHE A 24 -3.17 2.14 13.15
N VAL A 25 -2.43 1.81 14.21
CA VAL A 25 -2.83 2.14 15.59
C VAL A 25 -2.96 3.65 15.77
N VAL A 26 -1.99 4.42 15.28
CA VAL A 26 -2.02 5.88 15.36
C VAL A 26 -3.23 6.43 14.62
N LEU A 27 -3.44 6.05 13.37
CA LEU A 27 -4.53 6.57 12.56
C LEU A 27 -5.90 6.15 13.10
N ALA A 28 -6.07 4.88 13.50
CA ALA A 28 -7.30 4.41 14.12
C ALA A 28 -7.61 5.16 15.43
N THR A 29 -6.57 5.49 16.22
CA THR A 29 -6.72 6.28 17.44
C THR A 29 -7.16 7.71 17.12
N VAL A 30 -6.54 8.36 16.13
CA VAL A 30 -6.93 9.71 15.67
C VAL A 30 -8.38 9.71 15.17
N LEU A 31 -8.77 8.74 14.35
CA LEU A 31 -10.14 8.62 13.84
C LEU A 31 -11.15 8.40 14.99
N ALA A 32 -10.83 7.54 15.95
CA ALA A 32 -11.66 7.34 17.14
C ALA A 32 -11.82 8.62 17.97
N ARG A 33 -10.75 9.41 18.12
CA ARG A 33 -10.78 10.72 18.80
C ARG A 33 -11.59 11.76 18.02
N ALA A 34 -11.64 11.65 16.70
CA ALA A 34 -12.49 12.48 15.84
C ALA A 34 -13.97 12.02 15.81
N GLY A 35 -14.35 11.02 16.62
CA GLY A 35 -15.72 10.52 16.70
C GLY A 35 -16.12 9.59 15.57
N VAL A 36 -15.16 9.13 14.75
CA VAL A 36 -15.43 8.18 13.65
C VAL A 36 -15.80 6.81 14.25
N PRO A 37 -16.96 6.23 13.89
CA PRO A 37 -17.36 4.93 14.41
C PRO A 37 -16.34 3.82 14.10
N ARG A 38 -16.17 2.86 15.01
CA ARG A 38 -15.15 1.79 14.82
C ARG A 38 -15.32 0.99 13.53
N TRP A 39 -16.57 0.80 13.09
CA TRP A 39 -16.89 0.04 11.87
C TRP A 39 -16.49 0.76 10.58
N THR A 40 -16.31 2.09 10.60
CA THR A 40 -15.70 2.87 9.50
C THR A 40 -14.22 3.12 9.73
N ALA A 41 -13.81 3.43 10.97
CA ALA A 41 -12.44 3.79 11.31
C ALA A 41 -11.42 2.70 10.92
N ALA A 42 -11.77 1.42 11.16
CA ALA A 42 -10.87 0.32 10.83
C ALA A 42 -10.67 0.16 9.31
N PRO A 43 -11.71 0.02 8.46
CA PRO A 43 -11.50 -0.04 7.00
C PRO A 43 -10.81 1.19 6.42
N THR A 44 -11.13 2.40 6.91
CA THR A 44 -10.44 3.64 6.52
C THR A 44 -8.97 3.59 6.85
N ALA A 45 -8.60 3.22 8.08
CA ALA A 45 -7.21 3.15 8.49
C ALA A 45 -6.43 2.06 7.74
N VAL A 46 -7.03 0.88 7.53
CA VAL A 46 -6.41 -0.18 6.73
C VAL A 46 -6.20 0.26 5.29
N GLY A 47 -7.22 0.83 4.65
CA GLY A 47 -7.13 1.32 3.28
C GLY A 47 -5.99 2.34 3.12
N ALA A 48 -5.89 3.30 4.04
CA ALA A 48 -4.83 4.30 4.03
C ALA A 48 -3.43 3.69 4.18
N VAL A 49 -3.26 2.90 5.25
CA VAL A 49 -1.95 2.39 5.65
C VAL A 49 -1.43 1.34 4.67
N VAL A 50 -2.27 0.38 4.28
CA VAL A 50 -1.84 -0.69 3.37
C VAL A 50 -1.48 -0.13 2.00
N SER A 51 -2.26 0.82 1.46
CA SER A 51 -1.92 1.44 0.18
C SER A 51 -0.58 2.19 0.20
N ALA A 52 -0.29 2.96 1.26
CA ALA A 52 1.02 3.61 1.41
C ALA A 52 2.16 2.60 1.64
N VAL A 53 1.93 1.57 2.44
CA VAL A 53 2.94 0.54 2.73
C VAL A 53 3.28 -0.27 1.48
N LEU A 54 2.30 -0.61 0.65
CA LEU A 54 2.53 -1.27 -0.64
C LEU A 54 3.36 -0.38 -1.58
N ALA A 55 3.00 0.90 -1.68
CA ALA A 55 3.77 1.86 -2.47
C ALA A 55 5.22 2.02 -1.96
N ALA A 56 5.40 2.07 -0.64
CA ALA A 56 6.73 2.12 -0.01
C ALA A 56 7.51 0.81 -0.21
N ALA A 57 6.84 -0.34 -0.17
CA ALA A 57 7.46 -1.63 -0.45
C ALA A 57 8.02 -1.65 -1.87
N ASP A 58 7.26 -1.22 -2.87
CA ASP A 58 7.72 -1.18 -4.27
C ASP A 58 8.93 -0.24 -4.48
N ALA A 59 8.97 0.87 -3.74
CA ALA A 59 10.06 1.83 -3.82
C ALA A 59 11.33 1.39 -3.06
N TYR A 60 11.22 0.65 -1.94
CA TYR A 60 12.37 0.40 -1.06
C TYR A 60 12.74 -1.07 -0.85
N THR A 61 11.85 -1.99 -1.20
CA THR A 61 12.04 -3.43 -1.05
C THR A 61 11.89 -4.09 -2.42
N PRO A 62 12.96 -4.66 -3.00
CA PRO A 62 12.86 -5.36 -4.27
C PRO A 62 12.14 -6.70 -4.08
N LEU A 63 10.81 -6.67 -4.08
CA LEU A 63 9.95 -7.84 -4.13
C LEU A 63 9.79 -8.24 -5.60
N GLY A 64 10.83 -8.86 -6.16
CA GLY A 64 10.85 -9.37 -7.53
C GLY A 64 11.68 -8.51 -8.48
N ASN A 65 11.20 -7.31 -8.84
CA ASN A 65 11.82 -6.51 -9.90
C ASN A 65 12.71 -5.38 -9.34
N THR A 66 14.02 -5.63 -9.27
CA THR A 66 15.03 -4.66 -8.82
C THR A 66 15.05 -3.39 -9.66
N GLN A 67 14.83 -3.50 -10.98
CA GLN A 67 14.83 -2.37 -11.92
C GLN A 67 13.65 -1.43 -11.66
N ARG A 68 12.47 -1.97 -11.34
CA ARG A 68 11.29 -1.18 -10.93
C ARG A 68 11.61 -0.36 -9.69
N THR A 69 12.17 -1.00 -8.68
CA THR A 69 12.55 -0.37 -7.40
C THR A 69 13.64 0.70 -7.60
N GLU A 70 14.58 0.50 -8.53
CA GLU A 70 15.60 1.50 -8.89
C GLU A 70 15.01 2.73 -9.57
N LEU A 71 14.11 2.53 -10.54
CA LEU A 71 13.43 3.63 -11.23
C LEU A 71 12.56 4.46 -10.28
N LEU A 72 11.92 3.81 -9.31
CA LEU A 72 11.18 4.51 -8.25
C LEU A 72 12.13 5.28 -7.33
N ARG A 73 13.26 4.69 -6.90
CA ARG A 73 14.25 5.37 -6.04
C ARG A 73 14.98 6.53 -6.71
N ALA A 74 15.09 6.53 -8.03
CA ALA A 74 15.68 7.62 -8.77
C ALA A 74 14.82 8.91 -8.72
N LYS A 75 13.54 8.81 -8.34
CA LYS A 75 12.66 9.98 -8.22
C LYS A 75 13.04 10.85 -7.01
N PRO A 76 12.76 12.17 -7.08
CA PRO A 76 12.93 13.05 -5.92
C PRO A 76 12.08 12.56 -4.73
N LEU A 77 12.67 12.56 -3.53
CA LEU A 77 12.02 12.10 -2.30
C LEU A 77 10.67 12.78 -2.04
N GLY A 78 10.56 14.08 -2.33
CA GLY A 78 9.31 14.83 -2.19
C GLY A 78 8.19 14.31 -3.11
N SER A 79 8.53 13.91 -4.34
CA SER A 79 7.56 13.34 -5.28
C SER A 79 7.04 11.99 -4.80
N LEU A 80 7.93 11.12 -4.30
CA LEU A 80 7.55 9.82 -3.74
C LEU A 80 6.68 9.98 -2.49
N ALA A 81 7.03 10.91 -1.61
CA ALA A 81 6.22 11.19 -0.43
C ALA A 81 4.81 11.66 -0.80
N VAL A 82 4.67 12.50 -1.83
CA VAL A 82 3.37 12.89 -2.37
C VAL A 82 2.63 11.68 -2.94
N ASP A 83 3.30 10.82 -3.70
CA ASP A 83 2.66 9.64 -4.28
C ASP A 83 2.16 8.66 -3.21
N PHE A 84 2.94 8.44 -2.14
CA PHE A 84 2.51 7.65 -0.98
C PHE A 84 1.33 8.30 -0.25
N GLY A 85 1.39 9.62 -0.06
CA GLY A 85 0.32 10.39 0.58
C GLY A 85 -0.98 10.34 -0.21
N VAL A 86 -0.91 10.44 -1.55
CA VAL A 86 -2.08 10.32 -2.43
C VAL A 86 -2.65 8.90 -2.38
N ALA A 87 -1.80 7.88 -2.42
CA ALA A 87 -2.24 6.48 -2.30
C ALA A 87 -2.97 6.23 -0.96
N ALA A 88 -2.41 6.73 0.14
CA ALA A 88 -3.04 6.66 1.46
C ALA A 88 -4.37 7.42 1.49
N ALA A 89 -4.41 8.64 0.95
CA ALA A 89 -5.62 9.46 0.97
C ALA A 89 -6.75 8.79 0.18
N VAL A 90 -6.46 8.26 -1.02
CA VAL A 90 -7.46 7.54 -1.83
C VAL A 90 -7.93 6.27 -1.12
N GLY A 91 -7.01 5.47 -0.56
CA GLY A 91 -7.36 4.29 0.21
C GLY A 91 -8.21 4.62 1.45
N ALA A 92 -7.90 5.71 2.16
CA ALA A 92 -8.66 6.19 3.30
C ALA A 92 -10.09 6.57 2.89
N VAL A 93 -10.22 7.41 1.85
CA VAL A 93 -11.50 7.90 1.35
C VAL A 93 -12.36 6.75 0.85
N ALA A 94 -11.79 5.83 0.06
CA ALA A 94 -12.50 4.65 -0.43
C ALA A 94 -12.96 3.74 0.72
N GLY A 95 -12.09 3.50 1.71
CA GLY A 95 -12.44 2.71 2.90
C GLY A 95 -13.54 3.37 3.73
N TYR A 96 -13.49 4.70 3.88
CA TYR A 96 -14.52 5.46 4.60
C TYR A 96 -15.86 5.44 3.88
N ALA A 97 -15.88 5.83 2.60
CA ALA A 97 -17.08 5.87 1.78
C ALA A 97 -17.71 4.48 1.62
N GLY A 98 -16.90 3.45 1.32
CA GLY A 98 -17.36 2.07 1.22
C GLY A 98 -17.94 1.57 2.54
N SER A 99 -17.36 1.96 3.68
CA SER A 99 -17.91 1.61 4.99
C SER A 99 -19.25 2.29 5.24
N LEU A 100 -19.39 3.58 4.95
CA LEU A 100 -20.66 4.30 5.11
C LEU A 100 -21.80 3.74 4.25
N LEU A 101 -21.47 3.28 3.03
CA LEU A 101 -22.45 2.78 2.08
C LEU A 101 -22.86 1.33 2.34
N LEU A 102 -21.93 0.49 2.80
CA LEU A 102 -22.10 -0.97 2.81
C LEU A 102 -22.02 -1.60 4.20
N LEU A 103 -21.51 -0.88 5.19
CA LEU A 103 -21.30 -1.40 6.54
C LEU A 103 -22.17 -0.68 7.57
N SER A 104 -22.43 -1.42 8.63
CA SER A 104 -23.20 -1.05 9.81
C SER A 104 -22.59 -1.78 11.01
N GLY A 105 -23.09 -1.52 12.22
CA GLY A 105 -22.60 -2.17 13.43
C GLY A 105 -22.72 -3.71 13.43
N GLN A 106 -23.59 -4.28 12.59
CA GLN A 106 -23.89 -5.72 12.56
C GLN A 106 -23.33 -6.44 11.32
N THR A 107 -22.63 -5.76 10.42
CA THR A 107 -22.19 -6.37 9.16
C THR A 107 -21.10 -7.41 9.39
N ALA A 108 -21.32 -8.61 8.84
CA ALA A 108 -20.41 -9.74 8.94
C ALA A 108 -19.08 -9.50 8.19
N GLY A 109 -18.08 -10.34 8.52
CA GLY A 109 -16.68 -10.14 8.12
C GLY A 109 -16.42 -10.01 6.62
N LEU A 110 -17.14 -10.74 5.75
CA LEU A 110 -16.88 -10.74 4.30
C LEU A 110 -17.10 -9.37 3.64
N ALA A 111 -18.18 -8.67 4.00
CA ALA A 111 -18.44 -7.34 3.45
C ALA A 111 -17.36 -6.34 3.88
N ARG A 112 -16.88 -6.44 5.13
CA ARG A 112 -15.78 -5.61 5.63
C ARG A 112 -14.48 -5.91 4.86
N THR A 113 -14.18 -7.18 4.61
CA THR A 113 -13.02 -7.57 3.78
C THR A 113 -13.14 -7.03 2.37
N ALA A 114 -14.32 -7.09 1.74
CA ALA A 114 -14.54 -6.55 0.41
C ALA A 114 -14.31 -5.04 0.34
N VAL A 115 -14.84 -4.27 1.30
CA VAL A 115 -14.59 -2.81 1.40
C VAL A 115 -13.10 -2.51 1.53
N VAL A 116 -12.41 -3.25 2.41
CA VAL A 116 -10.95 -3.08 2.59
C VAL A 116 -10.20 -3.42 1.30
N ALA A 117 -10.53 -4.54 0.65
CA ALA A 117 -9.87 -4.94 -0.59
C ALA A 117 -10.03 -3.88 -1.68
N VAL A 118 -11.25 -3.39 -1.89
CA VAL A 118 -11.52 -2.31 -2.87
C VAL A 118 -10.77 -1.05 -2.50
N ALA A 119 -10.77 -0.64 -1.23
CA ALA A 119 -10.05 0.53 -0.77
C ALA A 119 -8.54 0.43 -1.04
N VAL A 120 -7.94 -0.72 -0.73
CA VAL A 120 -6.52 -0.97 -0.98
C VAL A 120 -6.19 -0.97 -2.47
N VAL A 121 -7.03 -1.62 -3.29
CA VAL A 121 -6.87 -1.65 -4.76
C VAL A 121 -6.96 -0.25 -5.35
N LEU A 122 -7.90 0.58 -4.91
CA LEU A 122 -8.04 1.96 -5.38
C LEU A 122 -6.86 2.83 -4.94
N GLY A 123 -6.46 2.75 -3.67
CA GLY A 123 -5.33 3.52 -3.15
C GLY A 123 -4.01 3.15 -3.82
N TYR A 124 -3.69 1.85 -3.87
CA TYR A 124 -2.47 1.37 -4.52
C TYR A 124 -2.52 1.54 -6.04
N GLY A 125 -3.67 1.31 -6.66
CA GLY A 125 -3.87 1.55 -8.09
C GLY A 125 -3.61 3.00 -8.48
N THR A 126 -3.92 3.96 -7.60
CA THR A 126 -3.58 5.37 -7.81
C THR A 126 -2.07 5.60 -7.80
N PHE A 127 -1.32 4.93 -6.91
CA PHE A 127 0.15 4.97 -6.93
C PHE A 127 0.70 4.44 -8.25
N VAL A 128 0.21 3.29 -8.71
CA VAL A 128 0.59 2.69 -9.99
C VAL A 128 0.28 3.62 -11.16
N ALA A 129 -0.91 4.22 -11.19
CA ALA A 129 -1.31 5.15 -12.25
C ALA A 129 -0.42 6.41 -12.30
N ARG A 130 -0.08 6.96 -11.13
CA ARG A 130 0.84 8.11 -11.03
C ARG A 130 2.28 7.77 -11.42
N ASN A 131 2.62 6.49 -11.35
CA ASN A 131 3.93 5.95 -11.72
C ASN A 131 3.87 5.13 -13.01
N PHE A 132 2.87 5.36 -13.87
CA PHE A 132 2.55 4.49 -15.00
C PHE A 132 3.74 4.17 -15.90
N GLU A 133 4.64 5.13 -16.15
CA GLU A 133 5.84 4.91 -16.96
C GLU A 133 6.75 3.78 -16.44
N VAL A 134 6.76 3.58 -15.12
CA VAL A 134 7.52 2.53 -14.44
C VAL A 134 6.79 1.18 -14.49
N TYR A 135 5.45 1.19 -14.51
CA TYR A 135 4.60 -0.01 -14.51
C TYR A 135 4.08 -0.40 -15.91
N ARG A 136 4.38 0.39 -16.94
CA ARG A 136 3.92 0.16 -18.32
C ARG A 136 4.42 -1.20 -18.83
N PRO A 137 3.53 -2.03 -19.41
CA PRO A 137 3.94 -3.23 -20.13
C PRO A 137 4.93 -2.92 -21.26
N GLY A 138 6.06 -3.63 -21.32
CA GLY A 138 7.13 -3.35 -22.28
C GLY A 138 7.91 -2.06 -22.02
N GLY A 139 7.77 -1.47 -20.83
CA GLY A 139 8.57 -0.34 -20.37
C GLY A 139 9.96 -0.75 -19.85
N ALA A 140 10.77 0.23 -19.44
CA ALA A 140 12.14 0.01 -18.99
C ALA A 140 12.25 -1.04 -17.87
N ALA A 141 11.27 -1.10 -16.94
CA ALA A 141 11.25 -2.10 -15.88
C ALA A 141 10.79 -3.50 -16.34
N ALA A 142 9.97 -3.59 -17.39
CA ALA A 142 9.43 -4.85 -17.91
C ALA A 142 10.47 -5.66 -18.71
N ALA A 143 11.51 -4.99 -19.23
CA ALA A 143 12.61 -5.63 -19.95
C ALA A 143 13.44 -6.59 -19.07
N GLY A 144 13.41 -6.42 -17.74
CA GLY A 144 14.02 -7.35 -16.77
C GLY A 144 13.04 -8.36 -16.16
N GLU A 145 11.76 -8.38 -16.56
CA GLU A 145 10.70 -9.17 -15.92
C GLU A 145 10.52 -10.58 -16.54
N PHE A 146 11.15 -10.85 -17.70
CA PHE A 146 11.20 -12.17 -18.35
C PHE A 146 12.52 -12.35 -19.14
N ASP A 147 13.55 -12.88 -18.48
CA ASP A 147 14.61 -13.62 -19.20
C ASP A 147 14.47 -15.10 -18.81
N PRO A 148 13.91 -15.95 -19.68
CA PRO A 148 13.84 -17.40 -19.41
C PRO A 148 15.22 -18.08 -19.42
N ASN A 149 16.31 -17.34 -19.68
CA ASN A 149 17.68 -17.84 -19.75
C ASN A 149 18.66 -17.16 -18.75
N ALA A 150 18.18 -16.33 -17.81
CA ALA A 150 19.01 -15.71 -16.76
C ALA A 150 19.07 -16.55 -15.47
#